data_AF-A0A2N1P903-F1
#
_entry.id   AF-A0A2N1P903-F1
#
_cell.length_a   1.000
_cell.length_b   1.000
_cell.length_c   1.000
_cell.angle_alpha   90.00
_cell.angle_beta   90.00
_cell.angle_gamma   90.00
#
_symmetry.space_group_name_H-M   'P 1'
#
loop_
_entity.id
_entity.type
_entity.pdbx_description
1 polymer ?
#
loop_
_entity_poly.entity_id
_entity_poly.type
_entity_poly.pdbx_seq_one_letter_code
_entity_poly.pdbx_strand_id
1 'polypeptide(L)'
;MISRNTDKGFTIMEVLVSIIILTLSLLLLLNMAMVALEANDWSNKATASTQLLQDKLEELRTTMSLSNGVDTLQGIERRWQVTKTADHLRRIDIMASWQNNRGDLLHNNITAYVRTDST
;
A
#
# COMPACT_ATOMS: atom_id res chain seq x y z
N MET A 1 3.17 -39.80 58.66
CA MET A 1 4.38 -39.22 58.04
C MET A 1 3.92 -38.24 56.96
N ILE A 2 4.21 -36.94 57.12
CA ILE A 2 3.92 -35.92 56.10
C ILE A 2 5.27 -35.53 55.50
N SER A 3 5.49 -35.92 54.25
CA SER A 3 6.68 -35.52 53.50
C SER A 3 6.50 -34.06 53.10
N ARG A 4 7.33 -33.16 53.63
CA ARG A 4 7.41 -31.77 53.18
C ARG A 4 8.07 -31.77 51.80
N ASN A 5 7.29 -31.54 50.76
CA ASN A 5 7.83 -31.13 49.46
C ASN A 5 8.63 -29.85 49.69
N THR A 6 9.89 -29.89 49.29
CA THR A 6 10.80 -28.76 49.33
C THR A 6 10.39 -27.76 48.25
N ASP A 7 9.78 -26.66 48.67
CA ASP A 7 9.53 -25.50 47.82
C ASP A 7 10.89 -24.93 47.36
N LYS A 8 11.35 -25.39 46.19
CA LYS A 8 12.51 -24.82 45.50
C LYS A 8 12.11 -23.45 44.95
N GLY A 9 12.56 -22.40 45.61
CA GLY A 9 12.41 -21.02 45.12
C GLY A 9 13.13 -20.80 43.78
N PHE A 10 12.63 -19.83 43.01
CA PHE A 10 13.20 -19.42 41.73
C PHE A 10 14.65 -18.97 41.88
N THR A 11 15.54 -19.46 41.02
CA THR A 11 16.94 -19.03 41.04
C THR A 11 17.11 -17.71 40.28
N ILE A 12 18.06 -16.87 40.70
CA ILE A 12 18.37 -15.61 39.99
C ILE A 12 18.79 -15.89 38.53
N MET A 13 19.48 -17.01 38.28
CA MET A 13 19.85 -17.45 36.93
C MET A 13 18.63 -17.72 36.05
N GLU A 14 17.58 -18.31 36.61
CA GLU A 14 16.35 -18.62 35.89
C GLU A 14 15.57 -17.35 35.52
N VAL A 15 15.55 -16.36 36.42
CA VAL A 15 14.98 -15.03 36.14
C VAL A 15 15.78 -14.32 35.05
N LEU A 16 17.12 -14.37 35.12
CA LEU A 16 17.99 -13.74 34.14
C LEU A 16 17.81 -14.33 32.74
N VAL A 17 17.76 -15.67 32.63
CA VAL A 17 17.47 -16.36 31.38
C VAL A 17 16.07 -16.01 30.87
N SER A 18 15.07 -15.96 31.75
CA SER A 18 13.70 -15.58 31.38
C SER A 18 13.61 -14.17 30.80
N ILE A 19 14.32 -13.20 31.38
CA ILE A 19 14.36 -11.82 30.88
C ILE A 19 15.06 -11.75 29.51
N ILE A 20 16.12 -12.54 29.29
CA ILE A 20 16.77 -12.62 27.97
C ILE A 20 15.80 -13.17 26.93
N ILE A 21 15.12 -14.27 27.23
CA ILE A 21 14.14 -14.86 26.31
C ILE A 21 12.99 -13.88 26.03
N LEU A 22 12.51 -13.18 27.06
CA LEU A 22 11.44 -12.18 26.92
C LEU A 22 11.85 -11.02 26.02
N THR A 23 13.05 -10.46 26.22
CA THR A 23 13.53 -9.32 25.42
C THR A 23 13.74 -9.72 23.96
N LEU A 24 14.31 -10.91 23.70
CA LEU A 24 14.43 -11.45 22.34
C LEU A 24 13.06 -11.66 21.68
N SER A 25 12.09 -12.18 22.43
CA SER A 25 10.72 -12.39 21.94
C SER A 25 10.04 -11.07 21.60
N LEU A 26 10.16 -10.05 22.44
CA LEU A 26 9.60 -8.72 22.19
C LEU A 26 10.23 -8.05 20.97
N LEU A 27 11.54 -8.22 20.76
CA LEU A 27 12.23 -7.69 19.59
C LEU A 27 11.72 -8.32 18.29
N LEU A 28 11.47 -9.63 18.29
CA LEU A 28 10.87 -10.32 17.14
C LEU A 28 9.45 -9.79 16.85
N LEU A 29 8.63 -9.60 17.88
CA LEU A 29 7.28 -9.06 17.74
C LEU A 29 7.27 -7.62 17.20
N LEU A 30 8.22 -6.79 17.62
CA LEU A 30 8.33 -5.41 17.15
C LEU A 30 8.58 -5.34 15.64
N ASN A 31 9.42 -6.23 15.11
CA ASN A 31 9.65 -6.31 13.67
C ASN A 31 8.36 -6.66 12.90
N MET A 32 7.58 -7.62 13.41
CA MET A 32 6.31 -7.99 12.79
C MET A 32 5.28 -6.85 12.86
N ALA A 33 5.25 -6.11 13.97
CA ALA A 33 4.37 -4.97 14.14
C ALA A 33 4.65 -3.87 13.10
N MET A 34 5.93 -3.58 12.82
CA MET A 34 6.29 -2.61 11.77
C MET A 34 5.82 -3.06 10.38
N VAL A 35 6.06 -4.33 10.02
CA VAL A 35 5.60 -4.88 8.74
C VAL A 35 4.08 -4.78 8.59
N ALA A 36 3.33 -5.07 9.66
CA ALA A 36 1.86 -4.97 9.65
C ALA A 36 1.38 -3.53 9.43
N LEU A 37 2.02 -2.55 10.08
CA LEU A 37 1.68 -1.14 9.91
C LEU A 37 1.95 -0.66 8.47
N GLU A 38 3.09 -1.05 7.91
CA GLU A 38 3.45 -0.70 6.52
C GLU A 38 2.52 -1.35 5.50
N ALA A 39 2.14 -2.61 5.72
CA ALA A 39 1.18 -3.31 4.87
C ALA A 39 -0.21 -2.64 4.89
N ASN A 40 -0.65 -2.20 6.07
CA ASN A 40 -1.93 -1.48 6.21
C ASN A 40 -1.90 -0.11 5.52
N ASP A 41 -0.83 0.68 5.70
CA ASP A 41 -0.69 1.97 5.02
C ASP A 41 -0.65 1.80 3.49
N TRP A 42 0.13 0.82 3.02
CA TRP A 42 0.18 0.46 1.61
C TRP A 42 -1.19 0.09 1.06
N SER A 43 -1.91 -0.81 1.73
CA SER A 43 -3.24 -1.27 1.29
C SER A 43 -4.25 -0.12 1.22
N ASN A 44 -4.23 0.78 2.22
CA ASN A 44 -5.10 1.95 2.23
C ASN A 44 -4.78 2.92 1.08
N LYS A 45 -3.50 3.24 0.86
CA LYS A 45 -3.07 4.12 -0.23
C LYS A 45 -3.31 3.51 -1.61
N ALA A 46 -3.07 2.21 -1.77
CA ALA A 46 -3.34 1.50 -3.01
C ALA A 46 -4.84 1.51 -3.35
N THR A 47 -5.70 1.31 -2.36
CA THR A 47 -7.17 1.39 -2.53
C THR A 47 -7.60 2.80 -2.92
N ALA A 48 -7.14 3.82 -2.19
CA ALA A 48 -7.45 5.22 -2.51
C ALA A 48 -6.95 5.62 -3.90
N SER A 49 -5.71 5.24 -4.24
CA SER A 49 -5.10 5.45 -5.56
C SER A 49 -5.95 4.82 -6.68
N THR A 50 -6.41 3.58 -6.48
CA THR A 50 -7.26 2.87 -7.45
C THR A 50 -8.62 3.54 -7.63
N GLN A 51 -9.21 4.10 -6.57
CA GLN A 51 -10.44 4.89 -6.66
C GLN A 51 -10.19 6.18 -7.45
N LEU A 52 -9.12 6.92 -7.12
CA LEU A 52 -8.78 8.16 -7.81
C LEU A 52 -8.44 7.98 -9.30
N LEU A 53 -7.86 6.83 -9.66
CA LEU A 53 -7.61 6.46 -11.06
C LEU A 53 -8.92 6.17 -11.80
N GLN A 54 -9.85 5.45 -11.18
CA GLN A 54 -11.17 5.17 -11.75
C GLN A 54 -11.97 6.45 -11.94
N ASP A 55 -12.01 7.33 -10.94
CA ASP A 55 -12.68 8.62 -11.03
C ASP A 55 -12.11 9.45 -12.17
N LYS A 56 -10.77 9.48 -12.32
CA LYS A 56 -10.12 10.21 -13.41
C LYS A 56 -10.43 9.59 -14.77
N LEU A 57 -10.46 8.27 -14.86
CA LEU A 57 -10.84 7.58 -16.09
C LEU A 57 -12.27 7.96 -16.52
N GLU A 58 -13.20 7.99 -15.57
CA GLU A 58 -14.59 8.33 -15.84
C GLU A 58 -14.75 9.80 -16.25
N GLU A 59 -14.02 10.71 -15.62
CA GLU A 59 -13.94 12.12 -16.01
C GLU A 59 -13.44 12.27 -17.45
N LEU A 60 -12.36 11.56 -17.81
CA LEU A 60 -11.78 11.60 -19.15
C LEU A 60 -12.71 10.98 -20.21
N ARG A 61 -13.46 9.92 -19.85
CA ARG A 61 -14.48 9.32 -20.71
C ARG A 61 -15.66 10.24 -20.95
N THR A 62 -16.18 10.86 -19.89
CA THR A 62 -17.35 11.74 -19.94
C THR A 62 -17.04 13.03 -20.71
N THR A 63 -15.87 13.63 -20.45
CA THR A 63 -15.47 14.89 -21.09
C THR A 63 -14.92 14.66 -22.51
N MET A 64 -14.62 13.41 -22.86
CA MET A 64 -13.89 13.03 -24.07
C MET A 64 -12.60 13.85 -24.24
N SER A 65 -11.92 14.13 -23.12
CA SER A 65 -10.73 14.98 -23.11
C SER A 65 -9.57 14.26 -23.77
N LEU A 66 -9.02 14.85 -24.84
CA LEU A 66 -7.96 14.28 -25.67
C LEU A 66 -6.56 14.74 -25.25
N SER A 67 -6.44 15.35 -24.07
CA SER A 67 -5.19 15.94 -23.59
C SER A 67 -4.50 15.07 -22.54
N ASN A 68 -3.17 15.08 -22.59
CA ASN A 68 -2.32 14.51 -21.55
C ASN A 68 -2.21 15.48 -20.38
N GLY A 69 -1.95 14.97 -19.18
CA GLY A 69 -1.80 15.82 -18.01
C GLY A 69 -1.22 15.12 -16.80
N VAL A 70 -0.93 15.95 -15.80
CA VAL A 70 -0.48 15.54 -14.47
C VAL A 70 -1.25 16.37 -13.46
N ASP A 71 -1.70 15.74 -12.39
CA ASP A 71 -2.21 16.42 -11.20
C ASP A 71 -1.77 15.71 -9.92
N THR A 72 -1.99 16.36 -8.78
CA THR A 72 -1.73 15.76 -7.47
C THR A 72 -2.97 15.92 -6.62
N LEU A 73 -3.50 14.81 -6.12
CA LEU A 73 -4.66 14.81 -5.23
C LEU A 73 -4.40 13.89 -4.04
N GLN A 74 -4.62 14.39 -2.83
CA GLN A 74 -4.37 13.64 -1.58
C GLN A 74 -2.94 13.09 -1.44
N GLY A 75 -1.95 13.80 -2.00
CA GLY A 75 -0.54 13.38 -1.99
C GLY A 75 -0.22 12.25 -2.96
N ILE A 76 -1.14 11.92 -3.87
CA ILE A 76 -0.95 10.96 -4.96
C ILE A 76 -0.83 11.77 -6.26
N GLU A 77 0.31 11.69 -6.94
CA GLU A 77 0.48 12.25 -8.28
C GLU A 77 -0.20 11.32 -9.28
N ARG A 78 -1.06 11.85 -10.15
CA ARG A 78 -1.68 11.10 -11.23
C ARG A 78 -1.23 11.69 -12.55
N ARG A 79 -0.89 10.82 -13.48
CA ARG A 79 -0.47 11.16 -14.85
C ARG A 79 -1.32 10.38 -15.82
N TRP A 80 -1.90 11.06 -16.80
CA TRP A 80 -2.65 10.40 -17.86
C TRP A 80 -2.11 10.74 -19.24
N GLN A 81 -2.17 9.74 -20.11
CA GLN A 81 -1.78 9.85 -21.50
C GLN A 81 -2.89 9.28 -22.38
N VAL A 82 -3.34 10.06 -23.35
CA VAL A 82 -4.34 9.66 -24.34
C VAL A 82 -3.65 9.50 -25.68
N THR A 83 -3.63 8.26 -26.19
CA THR A 83 -3.00 7.93 -27.47
C THR A 83 -4.07 7.47 -28.46
N LYS A 84 -4.08 8.05 -29.67
CA LYS A 84 -4.90 7.53 -30.77
C LYS A 84 -4.32 6.20 -31.23
N THR A 85 -5.11 5.12 -31.13
CA THR A 85 -4.70 3.77 -31.55
C THR A 85 -5.25 3.42 -32.93
N ALA A 86 -6.46 3.88 -33.26
CA ALA A 86 -7.07 3.78 -34.58
C ALA A 86 -8.03 4.97 -34.80
N ASP A 87 -8.69 5.06 -35.96
CA ASP A 87 -9.57 6.19 -36.31
C ASP A 87 -10.69 6.44 -35.29
N HIS A 88 -11.23 5.37 -34.72
CA HIS A 88 -12.29 5.43 -33.72
C HIS A 88 -11.87 4.79 -32.40
N LEU A 89 -10.57 4.56 -32.16
CA LEU A 89 -10.11 3.90 -30.94
C LEU A 89 -8.99 4.71 -30.30
N ARG A 90 -9.17 5.04 -29.02
CA ARG A 90 -8.17 5.72 -28.21
C ARG A 90 -7.83 4.86 -27.01
N ARG A 91 -6.55 4.85 -26.66
CA ARG A 91 -6.01 4.24 -25.45
C ARG A 91 -5.75 5.34 -24.44
N ILE A 92 -6.24 5.16 -23.23
CA ILE A 92 -6.02 6.04 -22.08
C ILE A 92 -5.20 5.24 -21.08
N ASP A 93 -3.99 5.71 -20.78
CA ASP A 93 -3.13 5.16 -19.73
C ASP A 93 -3.10 6.16 -18.58
N ILE A 94 -3.51 5.73 -17.39
CA ILE A 94 -3.49 6.55 -16.17
C ILE A 94 -2.59 5.87 -15.15
N MET A 95 -1.63 6.60 -14.62
CA MET A 95 -0.70 6.13 -13.60
C MET A 95 -0.83 7.02 -12.38
N ALA A 96 -0.96 6.43 -11.21
CA ALA A 96 -0.89 7.10 -9.92
C ALA A 96 0.40 6.71 -9.23
N SER A 97 1.10 7.66 -8.63
CA SER A 97 2.34 7.47 -7.88
C SER A 97 2.26 8.14 -6.51
N TRP A 98 2.83 7.48 -5.51
CA TRP A 98 2.95 8.01 -4.15
C TRP A 98 4.18 7.43 -3.47
N GLN A 99 4.69 8.15 -2.47
CA GLN A 99 5.80 7.68 -1.64
C GLN A 99 5.26 7.05 -0.36
N ASN A 100 5.80 5.90 0.03
CA ASN A 100 5.49 5.29 1.33
C ASN A 100 6.34 5.91 2.46
N ASN A 101 6.07 5.51 3.71
CA ASN A 101 6.83 5.99 4.87
C ASN A 101 8.29 5.52 4.93
N ARG A 102 8.70 4.57 4.09
CA ARG A 102 10.10 4.13 3.91
C ARG A 102 10.86 4.91 2.84
N GLY A 103 10.15 5.74 2.07
CA GLY A 103 10.71 6.50 0.97
C GLY A 103 10.60 5.80 -0.40
N ASP A 104 10.01 4.61 -0.48
CA ASP A 104 9.81 3.91 -1.75
C ASP A 104 8.72 4.60 -2.57
N LEU A 105 9.01 4.81 -3.85
CA LEU A 105 8.03 5.28 -4.83
C LEU A 105 7.21 4.11 -5.35
N LEU A 106 5.94 4.12 -5.03
CA LEU A 106 4.97 3.14 -5.47
C LEU A 106 4.10 3.71 -6.58
N HIS A 107 3.58 2.83 -7.42
CA HIS A 107 2.66 3.22 -8.48
C HIS A 107 1.55 2.20 -8.70
N ASN A 108 0.44 2.69 -9.24
CA ASN A 108 -0.65 1.89 -9.77
C ASN A 108 -0.98 2.42 -11.17
N ASN A 109 -1.36 1.56 -12.10
CA ASN A 109 -1.79 1.97 -13.43
C ASN A 109 -3.13 1.33 -13.82
N ILE A 110 -3.89 2.08 -14.61
CA ILE A 110 -5.09 1.60 -15.30
C ILE A 110 -4.96 2.00 -16.77
N THR A 111 -5.13 1.03 -17.66
CA THR A 111 -5.23 1.25 -19.10
C THR A 111 -6.64 0.94 -19.55
N ALA A 112 -7.22 1.84 -20.34
CA ALA A 112 -8.55 1.68 -20.91
C ALA A 112 -8.57 2.02 -22.39
N TYR A 113 -9.43 1.35 -23.14
CA TYR A 113 -9.72 1.67 -24.53
C TYR A 113 -11.10 2.32 -24.62
N VAL A 114 -11.19 3.42 -25.36
CA VAL A 114 -12.43 4.17 -25.59
C VAL A 114 -12.65 4.29 -27.08
N ARG A 115 -13.86 3.91 -27.52
CA ARG A 115 -14.28 4.13 -28.90
C ARG A 115 -14.75 5.58 -29.05
N THR A 116 -14.25 6.28 -30.05
CA THR A 116 -14.74 7.62 -30.41
C THR A 116 -15.60 7.47 -31.66
N ASP A 117 -16.89 7.72 -31.52
CA ASP A 117 -17.88 7.42 -32.55
C ASP A 117 -17.54 8.10 -33.89
N SER A 118 -17.81 7.38 -34.97
CA SER A 118 -17.66 7.85 -36.35
C SER A 118 -18.83 8.81 -36.67
N THR A 119 -18.60 10.11 -36.59
CA THR A 119 -19.39 11.08 -37.38
C THR A 119 -18.88 11.13 -38.79
#